data_AF-A0A6J1VXS1-F1
#
_entry.id   AF-A0A6J1VXS1-F1
#
_cell.length_a   1.000
_cell.length_b   1.000
_cell.length_c   1.000
_cell.angle_alpha   90.00
_cell.angle_beta   90.00
_cell.angle_gamma   90.00
#
_symmetry.space_group_name_H-M   'P 1'
#
loop_
_entity.id
_entity.type
_entity.pdbx_description
1 polymer ?
#
loop_
_entity_poly.entity_id
_entity_poly.type
_entity_poly.pdbx_seq_one_letter_code
_entity_poly.pdbx_strand_id
1 'polypeptide(L)'
;SASFQELSRDFGLGLVYDAHSFPVETTVANFSYNDIPEMQDLSNYQSLKTLILDNNSIAEIQGLENCYSLTDLSLANNQIQAITGLKDLPIKTLCLKSNEIKTAVGLEKLKVLQVLDLSGNQISSLEGLEDHNLLQDINLEDNQ
;
A
#
# COMPACT_ATOMS: atom_id res chain seq x y z
N SER A 1 -4.03 -2.01 23.65
CA SER A 1 -3.32 -1.06 22.78
C SER A 1 -2.24 -1.81 22.01
N ALA A 2 -2.69 -2.73 21.16
CA ALA A 2 -1.86 -3.74 20.52
C ALA A 2 -0.94 -3.16 19.42
N SER A 3 0.16 -3.87 19.19
CA SER A 3 0.91 -4.02 17.93
C SER A 3 1.70 -2.83 17.36
N PHE A 4 2.77 -2.42 18.05
CA PHE A 4 3.90 -1.68 17.44
C PHE A 4 5.25 -2.43 17.58
N GLN A 5 5.34 -3.42 18.49
CA GLN A 5 6.61 -4.03 18.88
C GLN A 5 7.15 -5.07 17.89
N GLU A 6 6.32 -5.86 17.21
CA GLU A 6 6.82 -6.93 16.35
C GLU A 6 7.19 -6.45 14.93
N LEU A 7 6.49 -5.45 14.37
CA LEU A 7 6.84 -4.89 13.06
C LEU A 7 8.08 -3.97 13.10
N SER A 8 8.41 -3.42 14.28
CA SER A 8 9.68 -2.73 14.49
C SER A 8 10.89 -3.62 14.16
N ARG A 9 10.76 -4.93 14.41
CA ARG A 9 11.81 -5.93 14.14
C ARG A 9 12.01 -6.19 12.65
N ASP A 10 10.92 -6.28 11.89
CA ASP A 10 10.98 -6.54 10.44
C ASP A 10 11.45 -5.30 9.65
N PHE A 11 11.13 -4.09 10.13
CA PHE A 11 11.55 -2.82 9.51
C PHE A 11 12.89 -2.27 10.03
N GLY A 12 13.68 -3.06 10.77
CA GLY A 12 15.02 -2.66 11.24
C GLY A 12 15.05 -1.56 12.30
N LEU A 13 13.92 -1.26 12.93
CA LEU A 13 13.80 -0.30 14.02
C LEU A 13 14.20 -0.98 15.33
N GLY A 14 15.39 -0.67 15.83
CA GLY A 14 15.83 -1.19 17.11
C GLY A 14 14.91 -0.75 18.25
N LEU A 15 14.22 -1.70 18.91
CA LEU A 15 14.30 -1.98 20.34
C LEU A 15 13.38 -3.19 20.72
N VAL A 16 14.06 -4.25 21.18
CA VAL A 16 13.72 -5.25 22.22
C VAL A 16 12.24 -5.57 22.51
N TYR A 17 11.87 -6.86 22.35
CA TYR A 17 11.18 -7.77 23.31
C TYR A 17 10.30 -8.82 22.59
N ASP A 18 9.95 -9.88 23.34
CA ASP A 18 9.64 -11.27 22.97
C ASP A 18 8.74 -11.61 21.75
N ALA A 19 9.09 -12.73 21.10
CA ALA A 19 8.44 -13.29 19.92
C ALA A 19 7.48 -14.42 20.29
N HIS A 20 6.35 -14.12 20.92
CA HIS A 20 5.29 -15.12 21.12
C HIS A 20 3.90 -14.50 20.95
N SER A 21 3.30 -14.83 19.81
CA SER A 21 1.90 -14.65 19.41
C SER A 21 1.42 -13.22 19.12
N PHE A 22 1.57 -12.83 17.85
CA PHE A 22 0.67 -11.88 17.21
C PHE A 22 -0.80 -12.30 17.44
N PRO A 23 -1.68 -11.41 17.90
CA PRO A 23 -3.11 -11.69 17.87
C PRO A 23 -3.58 -11.79 16.42
N VAL A 24 -4.36 -12.83 16.13
CA VAL A 24 -5.03 -13.16 14.85
C VAL A 24 -5.95 -12.03 14.32
N GLU A 25 -6.05 -10.91 15.06
CA GLU A 25 -6.96 -9.78 14.86
C GLU A 25 -6.30 -8.50 14.32
N THR A 26 -5.01 -8.50 13.99
CA THR A 26 -4.36 -7.28 13.47
C THR A 26 -4.97 -6.91 12.12
N THR A 27 -5.88 -5.94 12.14
CA THR A 27 -6.63 -5.47 10.98
C THR A 27 -6.06 -4.18 10.42
N VAL A 28 -5.29 -3.43 11.20
CA VAL A 28 -4.73 -2.14 10.80
C VAL A 28 -3.27 -2.07 11.23
N ALA A 29 -2.39 -1.73 10.30
CA ALA A 29 -0.97 -1.49 10.55
C ALA A 29 -0.55 -0.14 9.96
N ASN A 30 0.19 0.66 10.73
CA ASN A 30 0.67 1.96 10.30
C ASN A 30 2.17 2.10 10.61
N PHE A 31 2.96 2.24 9.55
CA PHE A 31 4.41 2.45 9.57
C PHE A 31 4.80 3.75 8.87
N SER A 32 3.95 4.76 8.93
CA SER A 32 4.29 6.06 8.35
C SER A 32 5.46 6.70 9.09
N TYR A 33 6.31 7.46 8.38
CA TYR A 33 7.45 8.19 8.96
C TYR A 33 8.50 7.31 9.63
N ASN A 34 8.91 6.21 8.98
CA ASN A 34 9.95 5.30 9.51
C ASN A 34 11.17 5.18 8.58
N ASP A 35 11.29 6.04 7.58
CA ASP A 35 12.39 6.02 6.59
C ASP A 35 12.57 4.64 5.93
N ILE A 36 11.49 3.87 5.78
CA ILE A 36 11.52 2.51 5.23
C ILE A 36 11.94 2.60 3.75
N PRO A 37 13.08 2.01 3.36
CA PRO A 37 13.53 2.06 1.96
C PRO A 37 12.86 0.97 1.11
N GLU A 38 12.41 -0.12 1.74
CA GLU A 38 11.91 -1.31 1.06
C GLU A 38 10.84 -2.00 1.91
N MET A 39 9.74 -2.41 1.27
CA MET A 39 8.70 -3.22 1.91
C MET A 39 9.21 -4.63 2.21
N GLN A 40 8.86 -5.14 3.39
CA GLN A 40 9.13 -6.53 3.78
C GLN A 40 7.98 -7.45 3.37
N ASP A 41 8.24 -8.77 3.41
CA ASP A 41 7.20 -9.77 3.18
C ASP A 41 6.15 -9.76 4.32
N LEU A 42 4.93 -9.37 3.98
CA LEU A 42 3.76 -9.33 4.84
C LEU A 42 2.79 -10.49 4.59
N SER A 43 3.20 -11.54 3.86
CA SER A 43 2.34 -12.66 3.48
C SER A 43 1.70 -13.42 4.63
N ASN A 44 2.32 -13.36 5.82
CA ASN A 44 1.81 -13.99 7.03
C ASN A 44 0.63 -13.22 7.67
N TYR A 45 0.41 -11.96 7.29
CA TYR A 45 -0.62 -11.09 7.86
C TYR A 45 -1.93 -11.15 7.05
N GLN A 46 -2.48 -12.34 6.86
CA GLN A 46 -3.67 -12.58 6.03
C GLN A 46 -4.94 -11.86 6.54
N SER A 47 -4.97 -11.50 7.82
CA SER A 47 -6.06 -10.75 8.46
C SER A 47 -5.93 -9.22 8.31
N LEU A 48 -4.81 -8.72 7.75
CA LEU A 48 -4.55 -7.30 7.59
C LEU A 48 -5.57 -6.68 6.62
N LYS A 49 -6.26 -5.62 7.06
CA LYS A 49 -7.28 -4.91 6.28
C LYS A 49 -6.83 -3.54 5.82
N THR A 50 -6.03 -2.87 6.63
CA THR A 50 -5.52 -1.53 6.37
C THR A 50 -4.02 -1.48 6.60
N LEU A 51 -3.28 -1.00 5.61
CA LEU A 51 -1.85 -0.77 5.69
C LEU A 51 -1.53 0.68 5.29
N ILE A 52 -0.85 1.39 6.19
CA ILE A 52 -0.45 2.79 5.98
C ILE A 52 1.07 2.87 6.06
N LEU A 53 1.69 3.24 4.95
CA LEU A 53 3.15 3.31 4.74
C LEU A 53 3.57 4.70 4.25
N ASP A 54 2.80 5.73 4.62
CA ASP A 54 3.01 7.09 4.12
C ASP A 54 4.34 7.69 4.61
N ASN A 55 4.94 8.58 3.84
CA ASN A 55 6.16 9.31 4.23
C ASN A 55 7.31 8.34 4.58
N ASN A 56 7.62 7.44 3.65
CA ASN A 56 8.80 6.59 3.70
C ASN A 56 9.64 6.83 2.42
N SER A 57 10.58 5.93 2.13
CA SER A 57 11.41 5.98 0.91
C SER A 57 11.20 4.75 0.04
N ILE A 58 9.98 4.20 0.03
CA ILE A 58 9.64 2.97 -0.69
C ILE A 58 9.62 3.25 -2.18
N ALA A 59 10.37 2.50 -2.96
CA ALA A 59 10.39 2.60 -4.43
C ALA A 59 9.55 1.51 -5.13
N GLU A 60 9.29 0.39 -4.45
CA GLU A 60 8.60 -0.77 -5.02
C GLU A 60 7.56 -1.33 -4.04
N ILE A 61 6.39 -1.65 -4.58
CA ILE A 61 5.31 -2.32 -3.84
C ILE A 61 5.52 -3.83 -3.96
N GLN A 62 5.81 -4.49 -2.83
CA GLN A 62 6.07 -5.93 -2.76
C GLN A 62 5.67 -6.51 -1.40
N GLY A 63 5.69 -7.84 -1.26
CA GLY A 63 5.46 -8.49 0.03
C GLY A 63 3.99 -8.50 0.46
N LEU A 64 3.05 -8.18 -0.43
CA LEU A 64 1.61 -8.21 -0.14
C LEU A 64 0.95 -9.50 -0.62
N GLU A 65 1.74 -10.48 -1.06
CA GLU A 65 1.23 -11.78 -1.48
C GLU A 65 0.40 -12.39 -0.34
N ASN A 66 -0.79 -12.91 -0.61
CA ASN A 66 -1.67 -13.48 0.41
C ASN A 66 -2.28 -12.51 1.44
N CYS A 67 -2.12 -11.19 1.32
CA CYS A 67 -2.88 -10.22 2.09
C CYS A 67 -4.34 -10.12 1.60
N TYR A 68 -5.05 -11.25 1.56
CA TYR A 68 -6.39 -11.41 0.98
C TYR A 68 -7.49 -10.62 1.68
N SER A 69 -7.20 -10.05 2.86
CA SER A 69 -8.14 -9.18 3.57
C SER A 69 -7.85 -7.69 3.37
N LEU A 70 -6.77 -7.33 2.67
CA LEU A 70 -6.31 -5.95 2.54
C LEU A 70 -7.24 -5.18 1.61
N THR A 71 -7.98 -4.23 2.17
CA THR A 71 -8.95 -3.40 1.45
C THR A 71 -8.49 -1.95 1.32
N ASP A 72 -7.62 -1.49 2.21
CA ASP A 72 -7.19 -0.10 2.30
C ASP A 72 -5.66 -0.04 2.35
N LEU A 73 -5.06 0.59 1.35
CA LEU A 73 -3.61 0.74 1.24
C LEU A 73 -3.26 2.21 0.98
N SER A 74 -2.39 2.76 1.82
CA SER A 74 -1.82 4.08 1.65
C SER A 74 -0.30 4.01 1.60
N LEU A 75 0.27 4.56 0.54
CA LEU A 75 1.70 4.67 0.26
C LEU A 75 2.03 6.11 -0.16
N ALA A 76 1.35 7.09 0.43
CA ALA A 76 1.49 8.49 0.04
C ALA A 76 2.87 9.03 0.41
N ASN A 77 3.44 9.91 -0.41
CA ASN A 77 4.77 10.49 -0.18
C ASN A 77 5.85 9.40 -0.06
N ASN A 78 6.01 8.62 -1.14
CA ASN A 78 7.07 7.63 -1.33
C ASN A 78 7.77 7.90 -2.69
N GLN A 79 8.56 6.96 -3.18
CA GLN A 79 9.36 7.08 -4.42
C GLN A 79 8.91 6.06 -5.49
N ILE A 80 7.63 5.67 -5.47
CA ILE A 80 7.09 4.62 -6.34
C ILE A 80 6.97 5.15 -7.77
N GLN A 81 7.52 4.42 -8.74
CA GLN A 81 7.48 4.80 -10.16
C GLN A 81 6.52 3.93 -10.99
N ALA A 82 6.22 2.73 -10.52
CA ALA A 82 5.35 1.77 -11.20
C ALA A 82 4.45 1.06 -10.19
N ILE A 83 3.20 0.82 -10.58
CA ILE A 83 2.24 0.10 -9.75
C ILE A 83 2.43 -1.40 -10.03
N THR A 84 3.11 -2.09 -9.13
CA THR A 84 3.35 -3.54 -9.18
C THR A 84 2.92 -4.18 -7.86
N GLY A 85 2.98 -5.51 -7.74
CA GLY A 85 2.75 -6.20 -6.45
C GLY A 85 1.31 -6.16 -5.89
N LEU A 86 0.35 -5.52 -6.57
CA LEU A 86 -1.05 -5.41 -6.11
C LEU A 86 -1.99 -6.47 -6.72
N LYS A 87 -1.46 -7.39 -7.52
CA LYS A 87 -2.27 -8.36 -8.26
C LYS A 87 -3.09 -9.22 -7.29
N ASP A 88 -4.37 -9.43 -7.63
CA ASP A 88 -5.31 -10.29 -6.90
C ASP A 88 -5.69 -9.82 -5.48
N LEU A 89 -5.29 -8.60 -5.08
CA LEU A 89 -5.70 -8.01 -3.80
C LEU A 89 -7.08 -7.34 -3.89
N PRO A 90 -7.95 -7.45 -2.86
CA PRO A 90 -9.28 -6.85 -2.87
C PRO A 90 -9.26 -5.38 -2.42
N ILE A 91 -8.32 -4.60 -2.94
CA ILE A 91 -8.16 -3.18 -2.59
C ILE A 91 -9.37 -2.38 -3.08
N LYS A 92 -10.00 -1.66 -2.14
CA LYS A 92 -11.13 -0.74 -2.39
C LYS A 92 -10.67 0.71 -2.35
N THR A 93 -9.73 1.02 -1.47
CA THR A 93 -9.16 2.36 -1.28
C THR A 93 -7.66 2.28 -1.50
N LEU A 94 -7.16 3.00 -2.51
CA LEU A 94 -5.74 3.09 -2.81
C LEU A 94 -5.28 4.54 -2.84
N CYS A 95 -4.33 4.88 -1.97
CA CYS A 95 -3.69 6.18 -1.95
C CYS A 95 -2.22 6.05 -2.35
N LEU A 96 -1.88 6.60 -3.52
CA LEU A 96 -0.54 6.67 -4.09
C LEU A 96 -0.12 8.13 -4.32
N LYS A 97 -0.73 9.05 -3.59
CA LYS A 97 -0.46 10.48 -3.66
C LYS A 97 1.04 10.79 -3.50
N SER A 98 1.54 11.78 -4.23
CA SER A 98 2.93 12.26 -4.13
C SER A 98 3.95 11.14 -4.31
N ASN A 99 3.90 10.46 -5.45
CA ASN A 99 4.89 9.48 -5.89
C ASN A 99 5.43 9.91 -7.27
N GLU A 100 6.12 9.03 -7.98
CA GLU A 100 6.74 9.29 -9.30
C GLU A 100 6.07 8.48 -10.43
N ILE A 101 4.79 8.14 -10.25
CA ILE A 101 4.05 7.22 -11.14
C ILE A 101 3.66 7.94 -12.43
N LYS A 102 3.87 7.28 -13.58
CA LYS A 102 3.62 7.85 -14.91
C LYS A 102 2.38 7.33 -15.62
N THR A 103 1.97 6.11 -15.28
CA THR A 103 0.80 5.46 -15.87
C THR A 103 0.05 4.69 -14.80
N ALA A 104 -1.23 4.45 -15.04
CA ALA A 104 -2.06 3.63 -14.17
C ALA A 104 -1.92 2.11 -14.41
N VAL A 105 -0.94 1.70 -15.23
CA VAL A 105 -0.64 0.30 -15.55
C VAL A 105 -0.29 -0.44 -14.26
N GLY A 106 -0.86 -1.64 -14.08
CA GLY A 106 -0.78 -2.44 -12.86
C GLY A 106 -2.05 -2.42 -12.01
N LEU A 107 -3.00 -1.52 -12.30
CA LEU A 107 -4.29 -1.48 -11.63
C LEU A 107 -5.34 -2.41 -12.27
N GLU A 108 -5.05 -3.08 -13.39
CA GLU A 108 -6.03 -3.78 -14.23
C GLU A 108 -6.84 -4.83 -13.46
N LYS A 109 -6.25 -5.42 -12.43
CA LYS A 109 -6.84 -6.50 -11.62
C LYS A 109 -7.58 -6.01 -10.38
N LEU A 110 -7.46 -4.75 -9.99
CA LEU A 110 -8.16 -4.19 -8.83
C LEU A 110 -9.62 -3.85 -9.16
N LYS A 111 -10.39 -4.83 -9.63
CA LYS A 111 -11.77 -4.64 -10.13
C LYS A 111 -12.78 -4.23 -9.05
N VAL A 112 -12.39 -4.28 -7.78
CA VAL A 112 -13.19 -3.83 -6.64
C VAL A 112 -12.77 -2.45 -6.11
N LEU A 113 -11.83 -1.78 -6.79
CA LEU A 113 -11.36 -0.43 -6.45
C LEU A 113 -12.52 0.57 -6.56
N GLN A 114 -12.67 1.41 -5.54
CA GLN A 114 -13.74 2.41 -5.41
C GLN A 114 -13.17 3.81 -5.29
N VAL A 115 -12.05 3.97 -4.59
CA VAL A 115 -11.39 5.25 -4.35
C VAL A 115 -9.92 5.13 -4.72
N LEU A 116 -9.46 6.02 -5.60
CA LEU A 116 -8.07 6.09 -6.05
C LEU A 116 -7.54 7.52 -5.94
N ASP A 117 -6.47 7.71 -5.18
CA ASP A 117 -5.73 8.97 -5.15
C ASP A 117 -4.36 8.79 -5.82
N LEU A 118 -4.20 9.41 -6.99
CA LEU A 118 -2.95 9.50 -7.75
C LEU A 118 -2.47 10.96 -7.84
N SER A 119 -2.94 11.85 -6.98
CA SER A 119 -2.54 13.27 -7.01
C SER A 119 -1.03 13.44 -6.77
N GLY A 120 -0.43 14.47 -7.34
CA GLY A 120 1.01 14.76 -7.18
C GLY A 120 1.94 13.71 -7.79
N ASN A 121 1.52 13.04 -8.87
CA ASN A 121 2.34 12.11 -9.64
C ASN A 121 2.73 12.72 -11.01
N GLN A 122 3.13 11.89 -11.98
CA GLN A 122 3.48 12.26 -13.36
C GLN A 122 2.56 11.54 -14.36
N ILE A 123 1.28 11.33 -13.99
CA ILE A 123 0.33 10.52 -14.76
C ILE A 123 0.03 11.19 -16.10
N SER A 124 0.54 10.60 -17.18
CA SER A 124 0.26 11.03 -18.55
C SER A 124 -0.72 10.11 -19.29
N SER A 125 -1.04 8.95 -18.70
CA SER A 125 -1.96 7.95 -19.27
C SER A 125 -2.74 7.22 -18.18
N LEU A 126 -4.03 7.00 -18.43
CA LEU A 126 -4.91 6.17 -17.60
C LEU A 126 -5.04 4.73 -18.12
N GLU A 127 -4.16 4.32 -19.03
CA GLU A 127 -4.01 2.91 -19.39
C GLU A 127 -3.81 2.08 -18.11
N GLY A 128 -4.56 0.99 -17.99
CA GLY A 128 -4.62 0.16 -16.79
C GLY A 128 -5.91 0.36 -15.97
N LEU A 129 -6.65 1.45 -16.20
CA LEU A 129 -7.94 1.72 -15.55
C LEU A 129 -9.16 1.26 -16.35
N GLU A 130 -8.97 0.52 -17.44
CA GLU A 130 -10.08 -0.02 -18.21
C GLU A 130 -10.96 -0.95 -17.34
N ASP A 131 -12.27 -0.90 -17.55
CA ASP A 131 -13.27 -1.73 -16.89
C ASP A 131 -13.31 -1.62 -15.34
N HIS A 132 -12.92 -0.48 -14.76
CA HIS A 132 -13.09 -0.18 -13.33
C HIS A 132 -14.51 0.32 -13.01
N ASN A 133 -15.50 -0.55 -13.21
CA ASN A 133 -16.92 -0.19 -13.11
C ASN A 133 -17.41 0.18 -11.70
N LEU A 134 -16.59 -0.08 -10.67
CA LEU A 134 -16.90 0.24 -9.27
C LEU A 134 -16.17 1.49 -8.76
N LEU A 135 -15.31 2.10 -9.57
CA LEU A 135 -14.57 3.30 -9.23
C LEU A 135 -15.56 4.48 -9.13
N GLN A 136 -15.59 5.10 -7.95
CA GLN A 136 -16.48 6.20 -7.61
C GLN A 136 -15.72 7.52 -7.61
N ASP A 137 -14.53 7.52 -7.00
CA ASP A 137 -13.71 8.71 -6.82
C ASP A 137 -12.30 8.46 -7.34
N ILE A 138 -11.83 9.39 -8.19
CA ILE A 138 -10.45 9.43 -8.66
C ILE A 138 -9.90 10.85 -8.47
N ASN A 139 -8.76 10.95 -7.78
CA ASN A 139 -8.02 12.20 -7.67
C ASN A 139 -6.77 12.16 -8.54
N LEU A 140 -6.67 13.11 -9.48
CA LEU A 140 -5.55 13.28 -10.41
C LEU A 140 -4.94 14.69 -10.31
N GLU A 141 -5.26 15.46 -9.27
CA GLU A 141 -4.71 16.80 -9.07
C GLU A 141 -3.17 16.79 -9.07
N ASP A 142 -2.55 17.88 -9.50
CA ASP A 142 -1.09 18.05 -9.48
C ASP A 142 -0.27 16.99 -10.24
N ASN A 143 -0.85 16.36 -11.27
CA ASN A 143 -0.10 15.54 -12.23
C ASN A 143 0.47 16.40 -13.37
N GLN A 144 1.73 16.18 -13.74
CA GLN A 144 2.45 16.90 -14.81
C GLN A 144 2.88 15.97 -15.95
#